data_AF-A0A7S2CZG2-F1
#
_entry.id   AF-A0A7S2CZG2-F1
#
_cell.length_a   1.000
_cell.length_b   1.000
_cell.length_c   1.000
_cell.angle_alpha   90.00
_cell.angle_beta   90.00
_cell.angle_gamma   90.00
#
_symmetry.space_group_name_H-M   'P 1'
#
loop_
_entity.id
_entity.type
_entity.pdbx_description
1 polymer ?
#
loop_
_entity_poly.entity_id
_entity_poly.type
_entity_poly.pdbx_seq_one_letter_code
_entity_poly.pdbx_strand_id
1 'polypeptide(L)'
;CNSWPVVSPDGKSVIVPTGAFVGSPTAGETWIQQALHATREQIHNLSMALGDKELAFYHAQDKKAAVQAYDPKTGELQWSTELKPYGRYAARGDEEGYLQRDARHTRNQCLPAQFGAPTLSGDGKVYVGRADGLLYAVESGTGSFQTFDALAGFLHPGTSWAPGLMAVTTCDGLFVWEY
;
A
#
# COMPACT_ATOMS: atom_id res chain seq x y z
N CYS A 1 -3.10 -2.65 11.92
CA CYS A 1 -2.95 -4.03 11.41
C CYS A 1 -1.51 -4.29 11.05
N ASN A 2 -1.10 -5.55 11.04
CA ASN A 2 0.18 -6.05 10.56
C ASN A 2 -0.02 -6.78 9.23
N SER A 3 0.98 -6.71 8.35
CA SER A 3 1.13 -7.68 7.25
C SER A 3 1.94 -8.89 7.73
N TRP A 4 2.21 -9.84 6.84
CA TRP A 4 3.08 -10.98 7.13
C TRP A 4 4.51 -10.54 7.49
N PRO A 5 5.23 -11.30 8.33
CA PRO A 5 6.64 -11.04 8.63
C PRO A 5 7.58 -11.56 7.53
N VAL A 6 8.78 -10.98 7.45
CA VAL A 6 9.97 -11.66 6.91
C VAL A 6 11.07 -11.71 7.97
N VAL A 7 11.95 -12.71 7.88
CA VAL A 7 13.14 -12.83 8.73
C VAL A 7 14.35 -12.29 7.95
N SER A 8 15.24 -11.54 8.59
CA SER A 8 16.48 -11.04 7.96
C SER A 8 17.39 -12.20 7.50
N PRO A 9 18.29 -12.00 6.51
CA PRO A 9 19.18 -13.05 6.03
C PRO A 9 20.08 -13.66 7.11
N ASP A 10 20.44 -12.88 8.12
CA ASP A 10 21.27 -13.31 9.25
C ASP A 10 20.47 -13.89 10.44
N GLY A 11 19.15 -13.97 10.32
CA GLY A 11 18.25 -14.52 11.33
C GLY A 11 18.12 -13.68 12.61
N LYS A 12 18.57 -12.42 12.61
CA LYS A 12 18.56 -11.55 13.81
C LYS A 12 17.34 -10.63 13.94
N SER A 13 16.53 -10.48 12.87
CA SER A 13 15.39 -9.57 12.87
C SER A 13 14.16 -10.21 12.23
N VAL A 14 13.00 -10.04 12.86
CA VAL A 14 11.67 -10.23 12.25
C VAL A 14 11.15 -8.87 11.85
N ILE A 15 10.96 -8.66 10.55
CA ILE A 15 10.55 -7.38 9.97
C ILE A 15 9.07 -7.44 9.60
N VAL A 16 8.30 -6.49 10.10
CA VAL A 16 6.84 -6.41 9.98
C VAL A 16 6.41 -5.01 9.55
N PRO A 17 5.82 -4.86 8.35
CA PRO A 17 5.06 -3.67 7.96
C PRO A 17 3.73 -3.60 8.71
N THR A 18 3.45 -2.46 9.34
CA THR A 18 2.26 -2.21 10.17
C THR A 18 1.56 -0.91 9.77
N GLY A 19 0.22 -0.88 9.78
CA GLY A 19 -0.54 0.34 9.48
C GLY A 19 -2.05 0.17 9.53
N ALA A 20 -2.78 1.29 9.37
CA ALA A 20 -4.25 1.31 9.33
C ALA A 20 -4.78 0.92 7.95
N PHE A 21 -5.87 0.12 7.89
CA PHE A 21 -6.51 -0.30 6.63
C PHE A 21 -6.97 0.88 5.76
N VAL A 22 -6.86 0.73 4.44
CA VAL A 22 -7.68 1.45 3.46
C VAL A 22 -9.08 0.86 3.36
N GLY A 23 -10.03 1.63 2.86
CA GLY A 23 -11.43 1.24 2.62
C GLY A 23 -11.78 1.21 1.14
N SER A 24 -13.07 1.31 0.83
CA SER A 24 -13.55 1.49 -0.55
C SER A 24 -13.43 2.95 -1.02
N PRO A 25 -13.38 3.20 -2.34
CA PRO A 25 -13.46 4.54 -2.90
C PRO A 25 -14.66 5.32 -2.37
N THR A 26 -14.49 6.61 -2.08
CA THR A 26 -15.60 7.45 -1.53
C THR A 26 -16.79 7.52 -2.48
N ALA A 27 -16.58 7.38 -3.78
CA ALA A 27 -17.64 7.26 -4.79
C ALA A 27 -18.46 5.95 -4.68
N GLY A 28 -17.95 4.91 -4.03
CA GLY A 28 -18.70 3.69 -3.71
C GLY A 28 -19.63 3.84 -2.50
N GLU A 29 -19.43 4.87 -1.69
CA GLU A 29 -20.14 5.08 -0.44
C GLU A 29 -21.45 5.85 -0.69
N THR A 30 -22.58 5.19 -0.52
CA THR A 30 -23.92 5.78 -0.76
C THR A 30 -24.28 6.84 0.28
N TRP A 31 -23.77 6.73 1.51
CA TRP A 31 -23.99 7.71 2.57
C TRP A 31 -23.26 9.03 2.29
N ILE A 32 -22.10 9.02 1.62
CA ILE A 32 -21.38 10.24 1.20
C ILE A 32 -22.19 11.00 0.15
N GLN A 33 -22.72 10.28 -0.85
CA GLN A 33 -23.59 10.84 -1.90
C GLN A 33 -24.85 11.49 -1.30
N GLN A 34 -25.45 10.86 -0.29
CA GLN A 34 -26.60 11.41 0.44
C GLN A 34 -26.23 12.64 1.27
N ALA A 35 -25.12 12.59 2.02
CA ALA A 35 -24.67 13.68 2.90
C ALA A 35 -24.23 14.94 2.13
N LEU A 36 -23.67 14.79 0.94
CA LEU A 36 -23.22 15.90 0.08
C LEU A 36 -24.22 16.26 -1.04
N HIS A 37 -25.37 15.57 -1.12
CA HIS A 37 -26.37 15.71 -2.20
C HIS A 37 -25.76 15.65 -3.61
N ALA A 38 -24.82 14.72 -3.81
CA ALA A 38 -23.94 14.66 -4.99
C ALA A 38 -23.97 13.28 -5.65
N THR A 39 -23.75 13.24 -6.97
CA THR A 39 -23.66 12.00 -7.73
C THR A 39 -22.34 11.26 -7.47
N ARG A 40 -22.32 9.97 -7.78
CA ARG A 40 -21.12 9.12 -7.83
C ARG A 40 -19.93 9.76 -8.56
N GLU A 41 -20.19 10.42 -9.69
CA GLU A 41 -19.20 11.12 -10.50
C GLU A 41 -18.67 12.38 -9.80
N GLN A 42 -19.56 13.16 -9.18
CA GLN A 42 -19.17 14.35 -8.41
C GLN A 42 -18.32 13.99 -7.19
N ILE A 43 -18.64 12.90 -6.48
CA ILE A 43 -17.83 12.41 -5.35
C ILE A 43 -16.46 11.89 -5.82
N HIS A 44 -16.40 11.13 -6.91
CA HIS A 44 -15.13 10.67 -7.47
C HIS A 44 -14.24 11.86 -7.89
N ASN A 45 -14.79 12.83 -8.63
CA ASN A 45 -14.06 14.02 -9.05
C ASN A 45 -13.58 14.86 -7.86
N LEU A 46 -14.36 14.91 -6.77
CA LEU A 46 -13.94 15.52 -5.50
C LEU A 46 -12.77 14.76 -4.85
N SER A 47 -12.81 13.42 -4.79
CA SER A 47 -11.68 12.60 -4.32
C SER A 47 -10.40 12.87 -5.13
N MET A 48 -10.51 12.89 -6.46
CA MET A 48 -9.39 13.19 -7.36
C MET A 48 -8.79 14.58 -7.10
N ALA A 49 -9.63 15.59 -6.87
CA ALA A 49 -9.19 16.95 -6.59
C ALA A 49 -8.59 17.13 -5.19
N LEU A 50 -9.03 16.34 -4.21
CA LEU A 50 -8.51 16.38 -2.83
C LEU A 50 -7.16 15.65 -2.70
N GLY A 51 -6.99 14.52 -3.38
CA GLY A 51 -5.80 13.67 -3.27
C GLY A 51 -5.50 13.31 -1.81
N ASP A 52 -4.26 13.50 -1.36
CA ASP A 52 -3.82 13.30 0.04
C ASP A 52 -4.59 14.11 1.10
N LYS A 53 -5.50 15.03 0.72
CA LYS A 53 -6.34 15.79 1.66
C LYS A 53 -7.74 15.21 1.84
N GLU A 54 -8.04 14.08 1.22
CA GLU A 54 -9.38 13.48 1.23
C GLU A 54 -9.86 13.14 2.65
N LEU A 55 -9.07 12.41 3.44
CA LEU A 55 -9.43 12.08 4.83
C LEU A 55 -9.65 13.34 5.66
N ALA A 56 -8.77 14.34 5.53
CA ALA A 56 -8.90 15.61 6.25
C ALA A 56 -10.17 16.39 5.88
N PHE A 57 -10.62 16.35 4.62
CA PHE A 57 -11.89 16.94 4.18
C PHE A 57 -13.09 16.29 4.87
N TYR A 58 -13.08 14.97 5.06
CA TYR A 58 -14.11 14.23 5.78
C TYR A 58 -13.86 14.17 7.31
N HIS A 59 -12.97 15.00 7.85
CA HIS A 59 -12.58 15.03 9.27
C HIS A 59 -12.03 13.70 9.84
N ALA A 60 -11.56 12.81 8.97
CA ALA A 60 -10.87 11.58 9.34
C ALA A 60 -9.36 11.82 9.53
N GLN A 61 -8.70 10.93 10.27
CA GLN A 61 -7.25 10.97 10.48
C GLN A 61 -6.51 10.20 9.37
N ASP A 62 -5.37 10.74 8.94
CA ASP A 62 -4.48 10.06 7.99
C ASP A 62 -4.02 8.68 8.52
N LYS A 63 -3.97 7.72 7.60
CA LYS A 63 -3.63 6.32 7.89
C LYS A 63 -2.11 6.19 8.12
N LYS A 64 -1.72 6.22 9.40
CA LYS A 64 -0.34 5.95 9.85
C LYS A 64 0.13 4.56 9.44
N ALA A 65 1.42 4.44 9.17
CA ALA A 65 2.08 3.19 8.82
C ALA A 65 3.57 3.24 9.14
N ALA A 66 4.17 2.08 9.43
CA ALA A 66 5.58 1.91 9.70
C ALA A 66 6.08 0.58 9.12
N VAL A 67 7.40 0.44 8.96
CA VAL A 67 8.08 -0.85 8.84
C VAL A 67 8.95 -1.01 10.08
N GLN A 68 8.88 -2.15 10.75
CA GLN A 68 9.43 -2.32 12.09
C GLN A 68 10.20 -3.64 12.17
N ALA A 69 11.34 -3.67 12.86
CA ALA A 69 12.10 -4.89 13.14
C ALA A 69 12.09 -5.22 14.63
N TYR A 70 11.96 -6.51 14.92
CA TYR A 70 11.96 -7.06 16.27
C TYR A 70 12.98 -8.19 16.39
N ASP A 71 13.54 -8.38 17.57
CA ASP A 71 14.34 -9.57 17.86
C ASP A 71 13.44 -10.83 17.80
N PRO A 72 13.80 -11.88 17.03
CA PRO A 72 12.97 -13.08 16.85
C PRO A 72 12.77 -13.92 18.12
N LYS A 73 13.59 -13.72 19.16
CA LYS A 73 13.59 -14.50 20.40
C LYS A 73 12.94 -13.74 21.55
N THR A 74 13.18 -12.44 21.66
CA THR A 74 12.64 -11.61 22.76
C THR A 74 11.39 -10.82 22.35
N GLY A 75 11.20 -10.55 21.06
CA GLY A 75 10.14 -9.66 20.55
C GLY A 75 10.42 -8.17 20.80
N GLU A 76 11.62 -7.81 21.27
CA GLU A 76 12.00 -6.41 21.50
C GLU A 76 12.19 -5.66 20.19
N LEU A 77 11.71 -4.40 20.14
CA LEU A 77 11.86 -3.53 18.97
C LEU A 77 13.34 -3.16 18.76
N GLN A 78 13.88 -3.51 17.59
CA GLN A 78 15.24 -3.17 17.17
C GLN A 78 15.28 -1.84 16.42
N TRP A 79 14.35 -1.63 15.48
CA TRP A 79 14.17 -0.35 14.78
C TRP A 79 12.73 -0.17 14.29
N SER A 80 12.28 1.09 14.12
CA SER A 80 10.99 1.46 13.53
C SER A 80 11.19 2.58 12.53
N THR A 81 10.79 2.36 11.28
CA THR A 81 10.75 3.38 10.23
C THR A 81 9.30 3.81 10.03
N GLU A 82 8.92 4.96 10.58
CA GLU A 82 7.62 5.58 10.35
C GLU A 82 7.53 6.12 8.91
N LEU A 83 6.44 5.80 8.21
CA LEU A 83 6.19 6.26 6.85
C LEU A 83 5.28 7.49 6.86
N LYS A 84 5.34 8.30 5.79
CA LYS A 84 4.39 9.39 5.56
C LYS A 84 2.94 8.86 5.70
N PRO A 85 2.10 9.42 6.59
CA PRO A 85 0.69 9.03 6.71
C PRO A 85 -0.04 9.12 5.36
N TYR A 86 -0.97 8.19 5.12
CA TYR A 86 -1.71 8.12 3.86
C TYR A 86 -3.09 8.77 4.00
N GLY A 87 -3.35 9.79 3.19
CA GLY A 87 -4.46 10.74 3.36
C GLY A 87 -5.75 10.42 2.60
N ARG A 88 -5.93 9.18 2.10
CA ARG A 88 -7.04 8.77 1.22
C ARG A 88 -7.85 7.60 1.77
N TYR A 89 -9.08 7.44 1.29
CA TYR A 89 -9.96 6.35 1.72
C TYR A 89 -9.48 4.98 1.21
N ALA A 90 -9.50 4.77 -0.11
CA ALA A 90 -9.02 3.54 -0.74
C ALA A 90 -7.55 3.62 -1.16
N ALA A 91 -7.02 2.50 -1.65
CA ALA A 91 -5.71 2.46 -2.25
C ALA A 91 -5.64 3.29 -3.53
N ARG A 92 -4.43 3.75 -3.87
CA ARG A 92 -4.13 4.27 -5.20
C ARG A 92 -4.40 3.18 -6.24
N GLY A 93 -4.91 3.57 -7.40
CA GLY A 93 -5.45 2.66 -8.41
C GLY A 93 -6.92 2.35 -8.16
N ASP A 94 -7.32 2.03 -6.93
CA ASP A 94 -8.72 1.76 -6.61
C ASP A 94 -9.58 3.01 -6.74
N GLU A 95 -9.17 4.13 -6.13
CA GLU A 95 -9.88 5.42 -6.27
C GLU A 95 -9.97 5.87 -7.74
N GLU A 96 -8.82 5.93 -8.44
CA GLU A 96 -8.70 6.45 -9.81
C GLU A 96 -9.47 5.60 -10.83
N GLY A 97 -9.39 4.28 -10.74
CA GLY A 97 -10.02 3.37 -11.69
C GLY A 97 -11.49 3.06 -11.40
N TYR A 98 -12.03 3.49 -10.25
CA TYR A 98 -13.30 3.02 -9.71
C TYR A 98 -14.46 3.08 -10.72
N LEU A 99 -14.77 4.28 -11.21
CA LEU A 99 -15.89 4.49 -12.15
C LEU A 99 -15.65 3.83 -13.51
N GLN A 100 -14.40 3.77 -13.97
CA GLN A 100 -14.06 3.13 -15.24
C GLN A 100 -14.28 1.61 -15.19
N ARG A 101 -13.86 0.95 -14.10
CA ARG A 101 -14.06 -0.49 -13.90
C ARG A 101 -15.55 -0.83 -13.71
N ASP A 102 -16.28 0.01 -12.96
CA ASP A 102 -17.71 -0.13 -12.74
C ASP A 102 -18.54 -0.03 -14.04
N ALA A 103 -18.26 0.99 -14.86
CA ALA A 103 -18.89 1.18 -16.18
C ALA A 103 -18.56 0.06 -17.19
N ARG A 104 -17.49 -0.71 -16.95
CA ARG A 104 -17.12 -1.91 -17.74
C ARG A 104 -17.72 -3.20 -17.19
N HIS A 105 -18.50 -3.14 -16.11
CA HIS A 105 -19.02 -4.30 -15.37
C HIS A 105 -17.93 -5.30 -14.95
N THR A 106 -16.72 -4.80 -14.67
CA THR A 106 -15.63 -5.59 -14.07
C THR A 106 -15.56 -5.33 -12.57
N ARG A 107 -14.67 -6.04 -11.85
CA ARG A 107 -14.39 -5.80 -10.44
C ARG A 107 -13.97 -4.33 -10.26
N ASN A 108 -14.81 -3.53 -9.60
CA ASN A 108 -14.64 -2.07 -9.53
C ASN A 108 -13.45 -1.59 -8.66
N GLN A 109 -13.04 -2.41 -7.69
CA GLN A 109 -11.89 -2.16 -6.82
C GLN A 109 -11.19 -3.48 -6.41
N CYS A 110 -9.92 -3.38 -6.06
CA CYS A 110 -9.08 -4.45 -5.53
C CYS A 110 -9.24 -4.64 -4.01
N LEU A 111 -9.45 -3.54 -3.28
CA LEU A 111 -9.59 -3.46 -1.83
C LEU A 111 -8.42 -4.14 -1.06
N PRO A 112 -7.16 -3.71 -1.30
CA PRO A 112 -6.00 -4.30 -0.63
C PRO A 112 -5.94 -3.91 0.86
N ALA A 113 -5.13 -4.65 1.62
CA ALA A 113 -4.68 -4.16 2.92
C ALA A 113 -3.74 -2.96 2.75
N GLN A 114 -3.35 -2.32 3.87
CA GLN A 114 -2.40 -1.21 3.85
C GLN A 114 -1.04 -1.58 3.23
N PHE A 115 -0.65 -2.86 3.35
CA PHE A 115 0.54 -3.44 2.75
C PHE A 115 0.22 -4.83 2.18
N GLY A 116 0.86 -5.20 1.07
CA GLY A 116 1.02 -6.59 0.67
C GLY A 116 2.00 -7.32 1.61
N ALA A 117 2.18 -8.63 1.46
CA ALA A 117 3.21 -9.32 2.23
C ALA A 117 4.62 -8.86 1.78
N PRO A 118 5.53 -8.55 2.72
CA PRO A 118 6.92 -8.30 2.41
C PRO A 118 7.58 -9.55 1.81
N THR A 119 8.61 -9.36 0.99
CA THR A 119 9.40 -10.43 0.38
C THR A 119 10.89 -10.10 0.49
N LEU A 120 11.72 -11.08 0.85
CA LEU A 120 13.16 -10.91 0.99
C LEU A 120 13.87 -11.27 -0.33
N SER A 121 14.70 -10.36 -0.85
CA SER A 121 15.56 -10.60 -2.01
C SER A 121 16.89 -11.26 -1.61
N GLY A 122 17.58 -11.87 -2.58
CA GLY A 122 18.86 -12.56 -2.34
C GLY A 122 20.02 -11.68 -1.91
N ASP A 123 19.93 -10.36 -2.12
CA ASP A 123 20.89 -9.35 -1.63
C ASP A 123 20.50 -8.76 -0.26
N GLY A 124 19.42 -9.26 0.36
CA GLY A 124 19.01 -8.95 1.73
C GLY A 124 18.03 -7.79 1.90
N LYS A 125 17.53 -7.19 0.82
CA LYS A 125 16.50 -6.16 0.89
C LYS A 125 15.11 -6.76 1.10
N VAL A 126 14.28 -6.07 1.85
CA VAL A 126 12.87 -6.40 2.07
C VAL A 126 12.02 -5.52 1.16
N TYR A 127 11.36 -6.15 0.18
CA TYR A 127 10.44 -5.50 -0.72
C TYR A 127 9.01 -5.58 -0.17
N VAL A 128 8.36 -4.43 0.03
CA VAL A 128 6.96 -4.36 0.47
C VAL A 128 6.19 -3.31 -0.34
N GLY A 129 5.08 -3.74 -0.94
CA GLY A 129 4.15 -2.85 -1.61
C GLY A 129 3.10 -2.28 -0.65
N ARG A 130 2.80 -0.98 -0.75
CA ARG A 130 1.86 -0.26 0.12
C ARG A 130 0.64 0.26 -0.67
N ALA A 131 -0.48 0.48 0.00
CA ALA A 131 -1.72 1.02 -0.58
C ALA A 131 -1.60 2.44 -1.21
N ASP A 132 -0.51 3.17 -0.98
CA ASP A 132 -0.18 4.42 -1.68
C ASP A 132 0.38 4.20 -3.10
N GLY A 133 0.53 2.94 -3.52
CA GLY A 133 1.03 2.54 -4.83
C GLY A 133 2.55 2.55 -4.95
N LEU A 134 3.29 2.66 -3.84
CA LEU A 134 4.75 2.56 -3.84
C LEU A 134 5.21 1.15 -3.46
N LEU A 135 6.21 0.65 -4.18
CA LEU A 135 7.03 -0.49 -3.77
C LEU A 135 8.23 0.03 -2.99
N TYR A 136 8.31 -0.30 -1.70
CA TYR A 136 9.42 0.02 -0.82
C TYR A 136 10.46 -1.09 -0.87
N ALA A 137 11.72 -0.74 -1.16
CA ALA A 137 12.87 -1.62 -1.00
C ALA A 137 13.63 -1.19 0.27
N VAL A 138 13.48 -1.97 1.35
CA VAL A 138 13.93 -1.65 2.71
C VAL A 138 15.20 -2.44 3.04
N GLU A 139 16.24 -1.78 3.53
CA GLU A 139 17.46 -2.41 4.04
C GLU A 139 17.17 -3.11 5.38
N SER A 140 17.33 -4.43 5.45
CA SER A 140 16.85 -5.23 6.59
C SER A 140 17.52 -4.87 7.92
N GLY A 141 18.77 -4.38 7.89
CA GLY A 141 19.54 -4.07 9.10
C GLY A 141 19.30 -2.66 9.68
N THR A 142 18.76 -1.73 8.89
CA THR A 142 18.65 -0.30 9.26
C THR A 142 17.25 0.28 9.12
N GLY A 143 16.37 -0.37 8.36
CA GLY A 143 15.04 0.18 8.03
C GLY A 143 15.05 1.35 7.05
N SER A 144 16.21 1.77 6.54
CA SER A 144 16.30 2.76 5.45
C SER A 144 15.78 2.17 4.14
N PHE A 145 15.13 2.97 3.30
CA PHE A 145 14.48 2.45 2.10
C PHE A 145 14.62 3.34 0.87
N GLN A 146 14.41 2.73 -0.29
CA GLN A 146 14.11 3.40 -1.55
C GLN A 146 12.68 3.06 -1.98
N THR A 147 12.08 3.83 -2.89
CA THR A 147 10.71 3.63 -3.37
C THR A 147 10.64 3.65 -4.88
N PHE A 148 9.83 2.76 -5.45
CA PHE A 148 9.46 2.74 -6.86
C PHE A 148 7.96 3.03 -6.99
N ASP A 149 7.58 3.92 -7.90
CA ASP A 149 6.17 4.18 -8.16
C ASP A 149 5.57 3.07 -9.04
N ALA A 150 4.68 2.27 -8.45
CA ALA A 150 3.96 1.19 -9.10
C ALA A 150 2.49 1.55 -9.40
N LEU A 151 2.13 2.83 -9.25
CA LEU A 151 0.84 3.46 -9.62
C LEU A 151 -0.42 2.93 -8.92
N ALA A 152 -0.41 1.74 -8.32
CA ALA A 152 -1.56 1.11 -7.68
C ALA A 152 -1.17 0.23 -6.48
N GLY A 153 -2.11 0.03 -5.55
CA GLY A 153 -1.90 -0.76 -4.33
C GLY A 153 -1.63 -2.25 -4.58
N PHE A 154 -1.26 -2.97 -3.51
CA PHE A 154 -0.80 -4.37 -3.55
C PHE A 154 -1.65 -5.25 -2.65
N LEU A 155 -2.36 -6.23 -3.23
CA LEU A 155 -3.23 -7.15 -2.49
C LEU A 155 -2.46 -8.26 -1.76
N HIS A 156 -1.35 -8.73 -2.34
CA HIS A 156 -0.60 -9.92 -1.95
C HIS A 156 0.89 -9.73 -2.25
N PRO A 157 1.81 -10.61 -1.78
CA PRO A 157 3.17 -10.62 -2.29
C PRO A 157 3.15 -10.87 -3.79
N GLY A 158 3.91 -10.07 -4.53
CA GLY A 158 3.99 -10.16 -5.99
C GLY A 158 5.40 -10.02 -6.55
N THR A 159 6.42 -9.78 -5.72
CA THR A 159 7.80 -9.63 -6.20
C THR A 159 8.41 -10.99 -6.52
N SER A 160 9.12 -11.04 -7.64
CA SER A 160 9.78 -12.23 -8.16
C SER A 160 11.03 -11.83 -8.93
N TRP A 161 12.04 -12.70 -8.95
CA TRP A 161 13.35 -12.41 -9.52
C TRP A 161 13.87 -13.52 -10.44
N ALA A 162 14.65 -13.10 -11.43
CA ALA A 162 15.57 -13.93 -12.19
C ALA A 162 16.90 -13.16 -12.33
N PRO A 163 17.99 -13.76 -12.85
CA PRO A 163 19.24 -13.02 -13.07
C PRO A 163 19.02 -11.77 -13.92
N GLY A 164 19.31 -10.59 -13.35
CA GLY A 164 19.14 -9.28 -13.98
C GLY A 164 17.68 -8.83 -14.19
N LEU A 165 16.70 -9.46 -13.52
CA LEU A 165 15.29 -9.19 -13.74
C LEU A 165 14.49 -9.22 -12.42
N MET A 166 13.65 -8.21 -12.18
CA MET A 166 12.64 -8.19 -11.13
C MET A 166 11.26 -7.93 -11.75
N ALA A 167 10.25 -8.66 -11.30
CA ALA A 167 8.86 -8.42 -11.69
C ALA A 167 7.97 -8.30 -10.45
N VAL A 168 7.02 -7.35 -10.45
CA VAL A 168 6.01 -7.18 -9.39
C VAL A 168 4.62 -6.93 -9.96
N THR A 169 3.60 -7.56 -9.36
CA THR A 169 2.19 -7.26 -9.64
C THR A 169 1.63 -6.27 -8.64
N THR A 170 0.84 -5.31 -9.13
CA THR A 170 -0.08 -4.50 -8.35
C THR A 170 -1.52 -4.97 -8.58
N CYS A 171 -2.48 -4.28 -7.98
CA CYS A 171 -3.91 -4.46 -8.26
C CYS A 171 -4.30 -4.19 -9.74
N ASP A 172 -3.49 -3.42 -10.48
CA ASP A 172 -3.81 -2.91 -11.82
C ASP A 172 -2.84 -3.35 -12.93
N GLY A 173 -1.64 -3.84 -12.61
CA GLY A 173 -0.65 -4.16 -13.64
C GLY A 173 0.54 -4.99 -13.17
N LEU A 174 1.43 -5.27 -14.12
CA LEU A 174 2.71 -5.93 -13.92
C LEU A 174 3.82 -4.93 -14.28
N PHE A 175 4.74 -4.69 -13.35
CA PHE A 175 5.96 -3.93 -13.58
C PHE A 175 7.13 -4.89 -13.66
N VAL A 176 8.05 -4.62 -14.58
CA VAL A 176 9.25 -5.43 -14.81
C VAL A 176 10.44 -4.48 -14.95
N TRP A 177 11.52 -4.78 -14.26
CA TRP A 177 12.78 -4.03 -14.29
C TRP A 177 13.94 -4.95 -14.65
N GLU A 178 14.75 -4.51 -15.60
CA GLU A 178 16.08 -5.06 -15.87
C GLU A 178 17.12 -4.27 -15.06
N TYR A 179 18.12 -4.95 -14.49
CA TYR A 179 19.15 -4.34 -13.62
C TYR A 179 20.49 -5.08 -13.65
#